data_AF-A0A8T2WB08-F1
#
_entry.id   AF-A0A8T2WB08-F1
#
_cell.length_a   1.000
_cell.length_b   1.000
_cell.length_c   1.000
_cell.angle_alpha   90.00
_cell.angle_beta   90.00
_cell.angle_gamma   90.00
#
_symmetry.space_group_name_H-M   'P 1'
#
loop_
_entity.id
_entity.type
_entity.pdbx_description
1 polymer ?
#
loop_
_entity_poly.entity_id
_entity_poly.type
_entity_poly.pdbx_seq_one_letter_code
_entity_poly.pdbx_strand_id
1 'polypeptide(L)'
;MVAISNGLSGLTVQAPLSLPETDYKVSKLRAFTIEEIGSVSWLEQHSVLEALNLQAHADARALRDEIVKDSFVTHDKVSLLTIDLVICKAWIQYALPLLRSHLAAPNTNPLIPHILIQHQDLVANLLEILLHHPDVAKSMTEKAALELCDWCTRQLAWLSTSGRKFSSRGHKTAEEMIEQSAEDELKEREEEIAFNCAISAMTIVRYLTDHVASNALSLSVLHRIASTDNVAALVIPLLLKSPWKRSYTGSGGGIQKWKGGEWRLIPQAELHALDMIDVQAFKRALTVRNDLNVKIK
;
A
#
# COMPACT_ATOMS: atom_id res chain seq x y z
N MET A 1 -5.97 13.68 -12.57
CA MET A 1 -4.74 13.61 -13.39
C MET A 1 -4.05 14.95 -13.21
N VAL A 2 -2.75 14.96 -12.87
CA VAL A 2 -1.95 16.05 -12.24
C VAL A 2 -1.90 15.96 -10.70
N ALA A 3 -0.67 16.05 -10.17
CA ALA A 3 -0.23 16.04 -8.76
C ALA A 3 0.07 14.69 -8.06
N ILE A 4 0.92 13.86 -8.67
CA ILE A 4 1.78 12.90 -7.94
C ILE A 4 3.23 13.14 -8.41
N SER A 5 3.89 14.19 -7.92
CA SER A 5 5.31 14.42 -8.20
C SER A 5 6.15 14.97 -7.04
N ASN A 6 5.57 15.39 -5.91
CA ASN A 6 6.35 16.17 -4.92
C ASN A 6 6.58 15.43 -3.61
N GLY A 7 7.21 14.25 -3.68
CA GLY A 7 7.71 13.51 -2.51
C GLY A 7 9.07 12.83 -2.72
N LEU A 8 9.76 13.11 -3.84
CA LEU A 8 11.02 12.45 -4.23
C LEU A 8 12.14 13.45 -4.57
N SER A 9 12.14 14.63 -3.95
CA SER A 9 13.10 15.73 -4.23
C SER A 9 14.52 15.48 -3.69
N GLY A 10 15.05 14.27 -3.86
CA GLY A 10 16.41 13.90 -3.47
C GLY A 10 16.94 12.57 -4.02
N LEU A 11 16.18 11.83 -4.82
CA LEU A 11 16.67 10.59 -5.44
C LEU A 11 17.04 10.87 -6.89
N THR A 12 18.30 10.56 -7.22
CA THR A 12 18.88 10.56 -8.56
C THR A 12 17.85 10.03 -9.56
N VAL A 13 17.62 10.74 -10.66
CA VAL A 13 16.80 10.23 -11.76
C VAL A 13 17.47 8.93 -12.23
N GLN A 14 17.03 7.79 -11.70
CA GLN A 14 17.48 6.49 -12.17
C GLN A 14 17.11 6.40 -13.64
N ALA A 15 18.08 6.02 -14.47
CA ALA A 15 17.83 5.78 -15.88
C ALA A 15 16.68 4.76 -16.02
N PRO A 16 15.79 4.91 -17.02
CA PRO A 16 14.73 3.93 -17.25
C PRO A 16 15.32 2.53 -17.41
N LEU A 17 14.72 1.55 -16.74
CA LEU A 17 15.15 0.16 -16.84
C LEU A 17 14.90 -0.34 -18.26
N SER A 18 15.88 -1.03 -18.84
CA SER A 18 15.68 -1.73 -20.11
C SER A 18 14.88 -3.02 -19.90
N LEU A 19 14.28 -3.55 -20.98
CA LEU A 19 13.55 -4.82 -20.92
C LEU A 19 14.44 -5.99 -20.43
N PRO A 20 15.65 -6.24 -20.98
CA PRO A 20 16.49 -7.34 -20.50
C PRO A 20 16.94 -7.17 -19.05
N GLU A 21 17.15 -5.93 -18.61
CA GLU A 21 17.50 -5.63 -17.23
C GLU A 21 16.33 -5.92 -16.28
N THR A 22 15.12 -5.52 -16.67
CA THR A 22 13.89 -5.78 -15.91
C THR A 22 13.67 -7.29 -15.76
N ASP A 23 13.75 -8.03 -16.86
CA ASP A 23 13.61 -9.50 -16.85
C ASP A 23 14.65 -10.17 -15.97
N TYR A 24 15.91 -9.76 -16.09
CA TYR A 24 16.95 -10.29 -15.22
C TYR A 24 16.65 -10.05 -13.74
N LYS A 25 16.27 -8.81 -13.36
CA LYS A 25 15.95 -8.47 -11.97
C LYS A 25 14.77 -9.27 -11.43
N VAL A 26 13.66 -9.34 -12.18
CA VAL A 26 12.45 -10.07 -11.77
C VAL A 26 12.72 -11.57 -11.66
N SER A 27 13.48 -12.16 -12.60
CA SER A 27 13.81 -13.58 -12.57
C SER A 27 14.57 -14.00 -11.30
N LYS A 28 15.36 -13.09 -10.73
CA LYS A 28 16.19 -13.33 -9.53
C LYS A 28 15.46 -13.12 -8.20
N LEU A 29 14.25 -12.58 -8.22
CA LEU A 29 13.47 -12.38 -7.00
C LEU A 29 13.23 -13.72 -6.28
N ARG A 30 13.42 -13.74 -4.97
CA ARG A 30 13.16 -14.90 -4.11
C ARG A 30 12.34 -14.52 -2.88
N ALA A 31 11.69 -15.52 -2.30
CA ALA A 31 11.07 -15.36 -0.98
C ALA A 31 12.16 -15.35 0.11
N PHE A 32 11.88 -14.62 1.18
CA PHE A 32 12.70 -14.58 2.40
C PHE A 32 11.88 -15.10 3.57
N THR A 33 12.54 -15.71 4.56
CA THR A 33 11.91 -16.02 5.84
C THR A 33 11.91 -14.80 6.76
N ILE A 34 11.17 -14.88 7.88
CA ILE A 34 11.07 -13.77 8.82
C ILE A 34 12.43 -13.42 9.46
N GLU A 35 13.32 -14.42 9.62
CA GLU A 35 14.66 -14.27 10.16
C GLU A 35 15.64 -13.59 9.18
N GLU A 36 15.36 -13.67 7.88
CA GLU A 36 16.20 -13.07 6.84
C GLU A 36 15.89 -11.59 6.59
N ILE A 37 14.83 -11.04 7.18
CA ILE A 37 14.49 -9.63 7.05
C ILE A 37 15.62 -8.76 7.63
N GLY A 38 16.09 -7.81 6.82
CA GLY A 38 17.23 -6.95 7.15
C GLY A 38 18.59 -7.56 6.85
N SER A 39 18.66 -8.79 6.34
CA SER A 39 19.90 -9.35 5.79
C SER A 39 20.37 -8.56 4.56
N VAL A 40 21.65 -8.71 4.20
CA VAL A 40 22.23 -8.05 3.02
C VAL A 40 21.47 -8.42 1.75
N SER A 41 21.17 -9.70 1.54
CA SER A 41 20.40 -10.14 0.38
C SER A 41 18.98 -9.59 0.34
N TRP A 42 18.34 -9.41 1.51
CA TRP A 42 17.02 -8.79 1.58
C TRP A 42 17.08 -7.29 1.24
N LEU A 43 18.10 -6.58 1.73
CA LEU A 43 18.32 -5.16 1.41
C LEU A 43 18.62 -4.95 -0.09
N GLU A 44 19.37 -5.86 -0.71
CA GLU A 44 19.60 -5.85 -2.16
C GLU A 44 18.28 -6.04 -2.93
N GLN A 45 17.44 -7.00 -2.53
CA GLN A 45 16.13 -7.18 -3.15
C GLN A 45 15.19 -5.99 -2.90
N HIS A 46 15.25 -5.34 -1.73
CA HIS A 46 14.53 -4.10 -1.47
C HIS A 46 14.85 -3.03 -2.52
N SER A 47 16.14 -2.76 -2.78
CA SER A 47 16.55 -1.78 -3.80
C SER A 47 16.12 -2.18 -5.21
N VAL A 48 16.12 -3.47 -5.53
CA VAL A 48 15.60 -3.98 -6.81
C VAL A 48 14.10 -3.71 -6.93
N LEU A 49 13.31 -4.01 -5.89
CA LEU A 49 11.87 -3.78 -5.88
C LEU A 49 11.55 -2.28 -5.93
N GLU A 50 12.35 -1.42 -5.32
CA GLU A 50 12.22 0.03 -5.40
C GLU A 50 12.37 0.53 -6.84
N ALA A 51 13.41 0.09 -7.54
CA ALA A 51 13.63 0.44 -8.95
C ALA A 51 12.49 -0.08 -9.85
N LEU A 52 12.02 -1.31 -9.62
CA LEU A 52 10.90 -1.89 -10.37
C LEU A 52 9.59 -1.13 -10.11
N ASN A 53 9.33 -0.71 -8.87
CA ASN A 53 8.15 0.08 -8.52
C ASN A 53 8.19 1.46 -9.21
N LEU A 54 9.32 2.17 -9.15
CA LEU A 54 9.48 3.45 -9.83
C LEU A 54 9.25 3.32 -11.34
N GLN A 55 9.80 2.29 -11.97
CA GLN A 55 9.63 2.02 -13.40
C GLN A 55 8.16 1.70 -13.74
N ALA A 56 7.50 0.81 -12.98
CA ALA A 56 6.09 0.47 -13.21
C ALA A 56 5.19 1.71 -13.18
N HIS A 57 5.38 2.60 -12.19
CA HIS A 57 4.65 3.86 -12.11
C HIS A 57 5.00 4.83 -13.23
N ALA A 58 6.24 4.83 -13.70
CA ALA A 58 6.65 5.67 -14.84
C ALA A 58 5.98 5.20 -16.14
N ASP A 59 5.91 3.90 -16.38
CA ASP A 59 5.30 3.32 -17.59
C ASP A 59 3.80 3.53 -17.62
N ALA A 60 3.11 3.29 -16.50
CA ALA A 60 1.67 3.56 -16.38
C ALA A 60 1.33 5.05 -16.60
N ARG A 61 2.17 5.97 -16.07
CA ARG A 61 1.98 7.43 -16.28
C ARG A 61 2.22 7.85 -17.73
N ALA A 62 3.16 7.20 -18.41
CA ALA A 62 3.52 7.50 -19.78
C ALA A 62 2.65 6.77 -20.81
N LEU A 63 1.74 5.89 -20.37
CA LEU A 63 0.91 5.03 -21.23
C LEU A 63 1.76 4.24 -22.24
N ARG A 64 2.89 3.70 -21.76
CA ARG A 64 3.82 2.88 -22.55
C ARG A 64 3.67 1.40 -22.19
N ASP A 65 4.41 0.57 -22.91
CA ASP A 65 4.55 -0.86 -22.62
C ASP A 65 5.02 -1.08 -21.17
N GLU A 66 4.29 -1.91 -20.43
CA GLU A 66 4.49 -2.13 -19.01
C GLU A 66 5.43 -3.33 -18.77
N ILE A 67 6.71 -3.12 -19.09
CA ILE A 67 7.75 -4.16 -19.07
C ILE A 67 7.85 -4.87 -17.70
N VAL A 68 7.64 -4.13 -16.61
CA VAL A 68 7.68 -4.70 -15.26
C VAL A 68 6.53 -5.69 -15.07
N LYS A 69 5.31 -5.30 -15.49
CA LYS A 69 4.12 -6.15 -15.39
C LYS A 69 4.29 -7.44 -16.19
N ASP A 70 4.72 -7.33 -17.44
CA ASP A 70 4.93 -8.49 -18.32
C ASP A 70 5.98 -9.45 -17.75
N SER A 71 7.05 -8.90 -17.18
CA SER A 71 8.12 -9.71 -16.55
C SER A 71 7.64 -10.46 -15.30
N PHE A 72 6.85 -9.82 -14.43
CA PHE A 72 6.28 -10.46 -13.24
C PHE A 72 5.33 -11.60 -13.59
N VAL A 73 4.54 -11.45 -14.66
CA VAL A 73 3.68 -12.52 -15.18
C VAL A 73 4.51 -13.63 -15.78
N THR A 74 5.49 -13.31 -16.64
CA THR A 74 6.34 -14.28 -17.34
C THR A 74 7.13 -15.18 -16.39
N HIS A 75 7.56 -14.63 -15.24
CA HIS A 75 8.34 -15.36 -14.24
C HIS A 75 7.54 -15.91 -13.06
N ASP A 76 6.20 -15.83 -13.10
CA ASP A 76 5.29 -16.25 -12.03
C ASP A 76 5.63 -15.66 -10.64
N LYS A 77 6.09 -14.39 -10.62
CA LYS A 77 6.58 -13.72 -9.40
C LYS A 77 5.52 -12.92 -8.65
N VAL A 78 4.30 -12.81 -9.17
CA VAL A 78 3.23 -12.04 -8.50
C VAL A 78 2.90 -12.62 -7.12
N SER A 79 2.81 -13.96 -7.02
CA SER A 79 2.54 -14.64 -5.74
C SER A 79 3.65 -14.41 -4.70
N LEU A 80 4.89 -14.22 -5.15
CA LEU A 80 6.04 -13.96 -4.29
C LEU A 80 5.90 -12.60 -3.58
N LEU A 81 5.44 -11.57 -4.28
CA LEU A 81 5.19 -10.26 -3.68
C LEU A 81 4.17 -10.35 -2.55
N THR A 82 3.13 -11.19 -2.69
CA THR A 82 2.17 -11.40 -1.60
C THR A 82 2.81 -12.06 -0.38
N ILE A 83 3.65 -13.07 -0.61
CA ILE A 83 4.40 -13.73 0.48
C ILE A 83 5.29 -12.71 1.20
N ASP A 84 6.04 -11.91 0.44
CA ASP A 84 6.92 -10.86 0.97
C ASP A 84 6.14 -9.83 1.80
N LEU A 85 4.99 -9.37 1.27
CA LEU A 85 4.10 -8.44 1.95
C LEU A 85 3.61 -8.97 3.31
N VAL A 86 3.18 -10.24 3.35
CA VAL A 86 2.66 -10.86 4.57
C VAL A 86 3.77 -11.10 5.59
N ILE A 87 4.95 -11.54 5.14
CA ILE A 87 6.11 -11.78 6.00
C ILE A 87 6.63 -10.46 6.59
N CYS A 88 6.73 -9.41 5.78
CA CYS A 88 7.09 -8.08 6.27
C CYS A 88 6.07 -7.54 7.28
N LYS A 89 4.77 -7.75 7.04
CA LYS A 89 3.74 -7.37 8.02
C LYS A 89 3.87 -8.15 9.32
N ALA A 90 4.17 -9.44 9.26
CA ALA A 90 4.40 -10.27 10.45
C ALA A 90 5.64 -9.79 11.23
N TRP A 91 6.73 -9.45 10.55
CA TRP A 91 7.93 -8.91 11.18
C TRP A 91 7.67 -7.58 11.89
N ILE A 92 6.96 -6.65 11.23
CA ILE A 92 6.57 -5.36 11.83
C ILE A 92 5.70 -5.59 13.07
N GLN A 93 4.80 -6.58 13.04
CA GLN A 93 3.90 -6.86 14.15
C GLN A 93 4.57 -7.55 15.34
N TYR A 94 5.51 -8.47 15.10
CA TYR A 94 6.05 -9.36 16.14
C TYR A 94 7.52 -9.12 16.48
N ALA A 95 8.36 -8.76 15.49
CA ALA A 95 9.80 -8.58 15.69
C ALA A 95 10.16 -7.11 16.01
N LEU A 96 9.62 -6.15 15.25
CA LEU A 96 9.92 -4.72 15.45
C LEU A 96 9.72 -4.24 16.90
N PRO A 97 8.64 -4.61 17.63
CA PRO A 97 8.46 -4.17 19.01
C PRO A 97 9.58 -4.64 19.95
N LEU A 98 10.16 -5.82 19.69
CA LEU A 98 11.24 -6.40 20.49
C LEU A 98 12.60 -5.75 20.17
N LEU A 99 12.75 -5.23 18.94
CA LEU A 99 13.99 -4.64 18.44
C LEU A 99 14.00 -3.11 18.50
N ARG A 100 12.88 -2.48 18.85
CA ARG A 100 12.69 -1.02 18.73
C ARG A 100 13.73 -0.21 19.47
N SER A 101 14.01 -0.55 20.72
CA SER A 101 14.99 0.17 21.54
C SER A 101 16.41 0.07 20.98
N HIS A 102 16.75 -1.07 20.37
CA HIS A 102 18.03 -1.25 19.68
C HIS A 102 18.10 -0.46 18.36
N LEU A 103 17.00 -0.46 17.60
CA LEU A 103 16.90 0.25 16.33
C LEU A 103 16.87 1.78 16.50
N ALA A 104 16.33 2.27 17.62
CA ALA A 104 16.31 3.68 17.99
C ALA A 104 17.60 4.14 18.71
N ALA A 105 18.53 3.23 18.97
CA ALA A 105 19.75 3.57 19.70
C ALA A 105 20.66 4.48 18.86
N PRO A 106 21.36 5.47 19.48
CA PRO A 106 22.18 6.44 18.74
C PRO A 106 23.34 5.84 17.93
N ASN A 107 23.75 4.61 18.25
CA ASN A 107 24.83 3.89 17.57
C ASN A 107 24.34 3.07 16.36
N THR A 108 23.03 3.01 16.13
CA THR A 108 22.44 2.33 14.97
C THR A 108 22.30 3.32 13.82
N ASN A 109 22.58 2.89 12.58
CA ASN A 109 22.35 3.72 11.40
C ASN A 109 20.82 4.00 11.27
N PRO A 110 20.37 5.26 11.33
CA PRO A 110 18.95 5.60 11.34
C PRO A 110 18.23 5.16 10.06
N LEU A 111 18.94 4.98 8.95
CA LEU A 111 18.33 4.56 7.68
C LEU A 111 17.80 3.12 7.72
N ILE A 112 18.41 2.23 8.51
CA ILE A 112 18.05 0.82 8.56
C ILE A 112 16.60 0.60 9.02
N PRO A 113 16.15 1.10 10.18
CA PRO A 113 14.76 0.93 10.60
C PRO A 113 13.77 1.57 9.62
N HIS A 114 14.12 2.67 8.96
CA HIS A 114 13.28 3.25 7.92
C HIS A 114 13.08 2.31 6.73
N ILE A 115 14.15 1.71 6.21
CA ILE A 115 14.08 0.74 5.09
C ILE A 115 13.24 -0.48 5.49
N LEU A 116 13.47 -1.01 6.69
CA LEU A 116 12.75 -2.18 7.21
C LEU A 116 11.24 -1.95 7.28
N ILE A 117 10.82 -0.80 7.82
CA ILE A 117 9.40 -0.46 7.95
C ILE A 117 8.81 -0.12 6.58
N GLN A 118 9.51 0.68 5.76
CA GLN A 118 9.01 1.17 4.47
C GLN A 118 8.84 0.08 3.42
N HIS A 119 9.58 -1.03 3.51
CA HIS A 119 9.46 -2.11 2.54
C HIS A 119 8.04 -2.65 2.39
N GLN A 120 7.25 -2.68 3.47
CA GLN A 120 5.86 -3.11 3.39
C GLN A 120 5.03 -2.21 2.45
N ASP A 121 5.25 -0.89 2.49
CA ASP A 121 4.58 0.08 1.61
C ASP A 121 5.03 -0.07 0.16
N LEU A 122 6.34 -0.26 -0.05
CA LEU A 122 6.91 -0.52 -1.37
C LEU A 122 6.24 -1.73 -2.05
N VAL A 123 6.16 -2.87 -1.35
CA VAL A 123 5.57 -4.10 -1.90
C VAL A 123 4.06 -3.93 -2.12
N ALA A 124 3.36 -3.28 -1.19
CA ALA A 124 1.92 -3.00 -1.34
C ALA A 124 1.64 -2.10 -2.56
N ASN A 125 2.46 -1.07 -2.76
CA ASN A 125 2.32 -0.12 -3.87
C ASN A 125 2.66 -0.75 -5.22
N LEU A 126 3.67 -1.63 -5.27
CA LEU A 126 3.98 -2.41 -6.47
C LEU A 126 2.85 -3.40 -6.80
N LEU A 127 2.31 -4.10 -5.80
CA LEU A 127 1.15 -4.96 -6.00
C LEU A 127 -0.07 -4.18 -6.49
N GLU A 128 -0.32 -2.98 -5.94
CA GLU A 128 -1.42 -2.11 -6.36
C GLU A 128 -1.35 -1.76 -7.84
N ILE A 129 -0.18 -1.35 -8.35
CA ILE A 129 -0.06 -1.00 -9.76
C ILE A 129 -0.15 -2.22 -10.68
N LEU A 130 0.46 -3.34 -10.30
CA LEU A 130 0.42 -4.57 -11.09
C LEU A 130 -1.00 -5.16 -11.16
N LEU A 131 -1.71 -5.21 -10.03
CA LEU A 131 -3.07 -5.75 -9.93
C LEU A 131 -4.12 -4.87 -10.61
N HIS A 132 -3.74 -3.73 -11.19
CA HIS A 132 -4.62 -3.06 -12.14
C HIS A 132 -5.05 -3.99 -13.29
N HIS A 133 -4.19 -4.93 -13.65
CA HIS A 133 -4.37 -5.79 -14.82
C HIS A 133 -4.90 -7.18 -14.46
N PRO A 134 -5.87 -7.72 -15.23
CA PRO A 134 -6.48 -9.01 -14.93
C PRO A 134 -5.56 -10.21 -15.23
N ASP A 135 -4.60 -10.08 -16.14
CA ASP A 135 -3.57 -11.10 -16.43
C ASP A 135 -2.64 -11.33 -15.24
N VAL A 136 -2.26 -10.26 -14.52
CA VAL A 136 -1.52 -10.33 -13.26
C VAL A 136 -2.31 -11.09 -12.20
N ALA A 137 -3.60 -10.82 -12.05
CA ALA A 137 -4.43 -11.54 -11.10
C ALA A 137 -4.55 -13.04 -11.45
N LYS A 138 -4.59 -13.38 -12.75
CA LYS A 138 -4.64 -14.78 -13.23
C LYS A 138 -3.36 -15.56 -12.97
N SER A 139 -2.18 -14.91 -12.99
CA SER A 139 -0.90 -15.58 -12.72
C SER A 139 -0.66 -15.81 -11.22
N MET A 140 -1.49 -15.24 -10.34
CA MET A 140 -1.42 -15.51 -8.91
C MET A 140 -1.91 -16.92 -8.58
N THR A 141 -1.22 -17.56 -7.65
CA THR A 141 -1.72 -18.77 -7.01
C THR A 141 -2.95 -18.46 -6.16
N GLU A 142 -3.90 -19.39 -6.09
CA GLU A 142 -5.11 -19.22 -5.28
C GLU A 142 -4.78 -18.93 -3.80
N LYS A 143 -3.76 -19.61 -3.26
CA LYS A 143 -3.29 -19.37 -1.88
C LYS A 143 -2.81 -17.92 -1.70
N ALA A 144 -1.99 -17.40 -2.61
CA ALA A 144 -1.53 -16.01 -2.52
C ALA A 144 -2.72 -15.03 -2.63
N ALA A 145 -3.66 -15.25 -3.55
CA ALA A 145 -4.84 -14.41 -3.67
C ALA A 145 -5.67 -14.36 -2.38
N LEU A 146 -5.84 -15.50 -1.68
CA LEU A 146 -6.54 -15.56 -0.40
C LEU A 146 -5.78 -14.84 0.73
N GLU A 147 -4.47 -15.04 0.84
CA GLU A 147 -3.63 -14.34 1.82
C GLU A 147 -3.63 -12.82 1.61
N LEU A 148 -3.65 -12.37 0.35
CA LEU A 148 -3.78 -10.96 0.01
C LEU A 148 -5.14 -10.39 0.45
N CYS A 149 -6.23 -11.16 0.31
CA CYS A 149 -7.54 -10.76 0.83
C CYS A 149 -7.49 -10.56 2.35
N ASP A 150 -6.96 -11.55 3.07
CA ASP A 150 -6.86 -11.51 4.54
C ASP A 150 -5.95 -10.36 4.99
N TRP A 151 -4.87 -10.07 4.26
CA TRP A 151 -4.02 -8.90 4.50
C TRP A 151 -4.80 -7.59 4.31
N CYS A 152 -5.51 -7.44 3.19
CA CYS A 152 -6.29 -6.24 2.91
C CYS A 152 -7.37 -5.99 3.96
N THR A 153 -8.12 -7.03 4.34
CA THR A 153 -9.15 -6.96 5.39
C THR A 153 -8.58 -6.42 6.70
N ARG A 154 -7.40 -6.92 7.12
CA ARG A 154 -6.70 -6.43 8.32
C ARG A 154 -6.29 -4.96 8.20
N GLN A 155 -5.81 -4.52 7.03
CA GLN A 155 -5.47 -3.10 6.83
C GLN A 155 -6.71 -2.20 6.88
N LEU A 156 -7.83 -2.62 6.26
CA LEU A 156 -9.09 -1.85 6.30
C LEU A 156 -9.66 -1.76 7.71
N ALA A 157 -9.59 -2.85 8.48
CA ALA A 157 -9.98 -2.86 9.89
C ALA A 157 -9.12 -1.88 10.71
N TRP A 158 -7.80 -1.88 10.50
CA TRP A 158 -6.89 -0.91 11.14
C TRP A 158 -7.21 0.53 10.72
N LEU A 159 -7.48 0.79 9.45
CA LEU A 159 -7.82 2.12 8.93
C LEU A 159 -9.11 2.67 9.55
N SER A 160 -10.11 1.79 9.75
CA SER A 160 -11.39 2.15 10.35
C SER A 160 -11.30 2.52 11.84
N THR A 161 -10.23 2.08 12.51
CA THR A 161 -9.99 2.27 13.94
C THR A 161 -8.78 3.19 14.18
N SER A 162 -7.57 2.64 14.21
CA SER A 162 -6.32 3.34 14.48
C SER A 162 -5.98 4.39 13.41
N GLY A 163 -6.21 4.09 12.13
CA GLY A 163 -5.97 5.04 11.04
C GLY A 163 -6.80 6.33 11.17
N ARG A 164 -8.00 6.25 11.74
CA ARG A 164 -8.80 7.44 12.06
C ARG A 164 -8.15 8.30 13.15
N LYS A 165 -7.60 7.67 14.19
CA LYS A 165 -6.88 8.38 15.27
C LYS A 165 -5.66 9.09 14.70
N PHE A 166 -4.89 8.41 13.86
CA PHE A 166 -3.74 8.97 13.13
C PHE A 166 -4.15 10.19 12.30
N SER A 167 -5.19 10.07 11.47
CA SER A 167 -5.70 11.18 10.64
C SER A 167 -6.15 12.40 11.46
N SER A 168 -6.71 12.17 12.64
CA SER A 168 -7.15 13.25 13.52
C SER A 168 -6.02 13.97 14.29
N ARG A 169 -4.77 13.48 14.20
CA ARG A 169 -3.64 14.16 14.84
C ARG A 169 -3.39 15.51 14.18
N GLY A 170 -3.22 16.54 15.00
CA GLY A 170 -2.82 17.87 14.56
C GLY A 170 -1.37 17.89 14.07
N HIS A 171 -0.93 19.06 13.59
CA HIS A 171 0.50 19.30 13.39
C HIS A 171 1.19 19.41 14.76
N LYS A 172 2.38 18.83 14.86
CA LYS A 172 3.23 19.01 16.03
C LYS A 172 3.73 20.44 16.12
N THR A 173 3.86 20.95 17.34
CA THR A 173 4.57 22.21 17.56
C THR A 173 6.08 22.01 17.41
N ALA A 174 6.84 23.11 17.27
CA ALA A 174 8.29 23.03 17.17
C ALA A 174 8.90 22.42 18.45
N GLU A 175 8.30 22.70 19.60
CA GLU A 175 8.69 22.15 20.89
C GLU A 175 8.46 20.63 20.97
N GLU A 176 7.29 20.17 20.51
CA GLU A 176 6.96 18.73 20.46
C GLU A 176 7.88 17.93 19.53
N MET A 177 8.41 18.57 18.48
CA MET A 177 9.39 17.95 17.58
C MET A 177 10.78 17.85 18.22
N ILE A 178 11.17 18.82 19.06
CA ILE A 178 12.49 18.84 19.72
C ILE A 178 12.54 17.84 20.88
N GLU A 179 11.43 17.65 21.59
CA GLU A 179 11.34 16.72 22.72
C GLU A 179 11.10 15.25 22.30
N GLN A 180 10.93 15.00 21.00
CA GLN A 180 10.59 13.68 20.49
C GLN A 180 11.75 12.69 20.64
N SER A 181 11.46 11.51 21.18
CA SER A 181 12.43 10.41 21.23
C SER A 181 12.54 9.70 19.89
N ALA A 182 13.73 9.14 19.58
CA ALA A 182 13.93 8.32 18.38
C ALA A 182 12.97 7.11 18.31
N GLU A 183 12.58 6.54 19.46
CA GLU A 183 11.57 5.47 19.50
C GLU A 183 10.18 5.95 19.07
N ASP A 184 9.82 7.17 19.44
CA ASP A 184 8.53 7.76 19.08
C ASP A 184 8.51 8.18 17.61
N GLU A 185 9.62 8.68 17.07
CA GLU A 185 9.78 8.89 15.61
C GLU A 185 9.56 7.59 14.83
N LEU A 186 10.14 6.48 15.28
CA LEU A 186 9.94 5.17 14.64
C LEU A 186 8.48 4.69 14.74
N LYS A 187 7.79 4.93 15.85
CA LYS A 187 6.36 4.58 15.99
C LYS A 187 5.50 5.39 15.03
N GLU A 188 5.78 6.68 14.89
CA GLU A 188 5.02 7.52 13.95
C GLU A 188 5.26 7.11 12.51
N ARG A 189 6.50 6.76 12.17
CA ARG A 189 6.81 6.24 10.84
C ARG A 189 6.07 4.93 10.57
N GLU A 190 6.00 4.04 11.55
CA GLU A 190 5.22 2.79 11.45
C GLU A 190 3.73 3.08 11.18
N GLU A 191 3.13 4.02 11.90
CA GLU A 191 1.72 4.38 11.69
C GLU A 191 1.46 5.05 10.33
N GLU A 192 2.39 5.89 9.87
CA GLU A 192 2.32 6.51 8.55
C GLU A 192 2.37 5.45 7.43
N ILE A 193 3.31 4.51 7.53
CA ILE A 193 3.43 3.39 6.60
C ILE A 193 2.20 2.48 6.65
N ALA A 194 1.67 2.20 7.85
CA ALA A 194 0.42 1.44 7.99
C ALA A 194 -0.76 2.18 7.33
N PHE A 195 -0.79 3.51 7.39
CA PHE A 195 -1.79 4.32 6.70
C PHE A 195 -1.66 4.22 5.18
N ASN A 196 -0.47 4.34 4.61
CA ASN A 196 -0.24 4.15 3.17
C ASN A 196 -0.63 2.75 2.70
N CYS A 197 -0.21 1.72 3.44
CA CYS A 197 -0.58 0.33 3.17
C CYS A 197 -2.10 0.14 3.17
N ALA A 198 -2.83 0.79 4.07
CA ALA A 198 -4.27 0.67 4.13
C ALA A 198 -5.01 1.39 3.00
N ILE A 199 -4.47 2.52 2.51
CA ILE A 199 -4.98 3.15 1.29
C ILE A 199 -4.74 2.23 0.09
N SER A 200 -3.54 1.68 -0.05
CA SER A 200 -3.20 0.71 -1.11
C SER A 200 -4.11 -0.53 -1.04
N ALA A 201 -4.35 -1.07 0.16
CA ALA A 201 -5.25 -2.19 0.40
C ALA A 201 -6.68 -1.91 -0.07
N MET A 202 -7.17 -0.67 0.08
CA MET A 202 -8.49 -0.30 -0.41
C MET A 202 -8.56 -0.35 -1.94
N THR A 203 -7.51 0.09 -2.64
CA THR A 203 -7.44 -0.04 -4.10
C THR A 203 -7.31 -1.50 -4.52
N ILE A 204 -6.46 -2.29 -3.85
CA ILE A 204 -6.25 -3.72 -4.13
C ILE A 204 -7.56 -4.50 -3.98
N VAL A 205 -8.32 -4.29 -2.89
CA VAL A 205 -9.63 -4.93 -2.70
C VAL A 205 -10.57 -4.68 -3.86
N ARG A 206 -10.59 -3.44 -4.39
CA ARG A 206 -11.38 -3.14 -5.58
C ARG A 206 -10.92 -3.97 -6.77
N TYR A 207 -9.63 -4.00 -7.07
CA TYR A 207 -9.09 -4.79 -8.16
C TYR A 207 -9.42 -6.28 -8.02
N LEU A 208 -9.22 -6.87 -6.85
CA LEU A 208 -9.57 -8.26 -6.60
C LEU A 208 -11.04 -8.53 -6.91
N THR A 209 -11.93 -7.58 -6.62
CA THR A 209 -13.37 -7.78 -6.88
C THR A 209 -13.75 -7.54 -8.34
N ASP A 210 -13.12 -6.59 -9.01
CA ASP A 210 -13.27 -6.39 -10.46
C ASP A 210 -12.76 -7.64 -11.22
N HIS A 211 -11.71 -8.28 -10.71
CA HIS A 211 -11.10 -9.49 -11.29
C HIS A 211 -11.89 -10.76 -11.03
N VAL A 212 -12.61 -10.85 -9.91
CA VAL A 212 -13.63 -11.89 -9.74
C VAL A 212 -14.73 -11.73 -10.78
N ALA A 213 -15.22 -10.50 -11.01
CA ALA A 213 -16.29 -10.25 -11.98
C ALA A 213 -15.87 -10.55 -13.43
N SER A 214 -14.58 -10.41 -13.77
CA SER A 214 -14.02 -10.74 -15.08
C SER A 214 -13.57 -12.21 -15.22
N ASN A 215 -13.84 -13.07 -14.24
CA ASN A 215 -13.41 -14.47 -14.17
C ASN A 215 -11.87 -14.66 -14.19
N ALA A 216 -11.12 -13.66 -13.71
CA ALA A 216 -9.67 -13.74 -13.54
C ALA A 216 -9.26 -14.42 -12.22
N LEU A 217 -10.11 -14.39 -11.20
CA LEU A 217 -9.88 -15.02 -9.89
C LEU A 217 -10.96 -16.06 -9.57
N SER A 218 -10.63 -17.02 -8.70
CA SER A 218 -11.54 -18.09 -8.30
C SER A 218 -12.71 -17.59 -7.43
N LEU A 219 -13.81 -18.34 -7.41
CA LEU A 219 -14.95 -18.04 -6.56
C LEU A 219 -14.61 -18.09 -5.06
N SER A 220 -13.57 -18.83 -4.67
CA SER A 220 -13.06 -18.88 -3.30
C SER A 220 -12.63 -17.48 -2.81
N VAL A 221 -11.99 -16.70 -3.68
CA VAL A 221 -11.60 -15.31 -3.40
C VAL A 221 -12.83 -14.44 -3.16
N LEU A 222 -13.87 -14.58 -3.98
CA LEU A 222 -15.13 -13.87 -3.77
C LEU A 222 -15.77 -14.22 -2.43
N HIS A 223 -15.82 -15.52 -2.11
CA HIS A 223 -16.40 -15.98 -0.85
C HIS A 223 -15.63 -15.43 0.36
N ARG A 224 -14.30 -15.41 0.30
CA ARG A 224 -13.46 -14.82 1.35
C ARG A 224 -13.78 -13.34 1.57
N ILE A 225 -13.79 -12.55 0.49
CA ILE A 225 -14.05 -11.10 0.53
C ILE A 225 -15.49 -10.78 0.98
N ALA A 226 -16.47 -11.52 0.46
CA ALA A 226 -17.89 -11.20 0.65
C ALA A 226 -18.48 -11.79 1.94
N SER A 227 -18.08 -13.00 2.33
CA SER A 227 -18.74 -13.77 3.38
C SER A 227 -17.90 -13.90 4.64
N THR A 228 -16.61 -14.26 4.53
CA THR A 228 -15.76 -14.51 5.71
C THR A 228 -15.27 -13.22 6.34
N ASP A 229 -14.79 -12.28 5.52
CA ASP A 229 -14.12 -11.08 6.00
C ASP A 229 -15.06 -9.87 6.15
N ASN A 230 -16.28 -9.98 5.63
CA ASN A 230 -17.30 -8.92 5.57
C ASN A 230 -16.70 -7.57 5.18
N VAL A 231 -15.89 -7.56 4.12
CA VAL A 231 -15.19 -6.35 3.64
C VAL A 231 -16.16 -5.21 3.36
N ALA A 232 -17.39 -5.55 2.95
CA ALA A 232 -18.51 -4.62 2.82
C ALA A 232 -18.76 -3.78 4.10
N ALA A 233 -18.82 -4.44 5.26
CA ALA A 233 -19.03 -3.77 6.54
C ALA A 233 -17.84 -2.92 6.98
N LEU A 234 -16.62 -3.20 6.50
CA LEU A 234 -15.44 -2.37 6.75
C LEU A 234 -15.41 -1.13 5.84
N VAL A 235 -15.86 -1.25 4.58
CA VAL A 235 -15.83 -0.15 3.61
C VAL A 235 -16.88 0.92 3.92
N ILE A 236 -18.06 0.56 4.45
CA ILE A 236 -19.14 1.52 4.73
C ILE A 236 -18.70 2.60 5.75
N PRO A 237 -18.15 2.28 6.94
CA PRO A 237 -17.64 3.28 7.87
C PRO A 237 -16.51 4.13 7.28
N LEU A 238 -15.66 3.53 6.44
CA LEU A 238 -14.56 4.23 5.77
C LEU A 238 -15.08 5.27 4.77
N LEU A 239 -16.13 4.95 4.03
CA LEU A 239 -16.81 5.91 3.15
C LEU A 239 -17.41 7.08 3.91
N LEU A 240 -18.16 6.78 4.97
CA LEU A 240 -18.86 7.80 5.75
C LEU A 240 -17.91 8.75 6.47
N LYS A 241 -16.78 8.24 6.97
CA LYS A 241 -15.82 9.02 7.76
C LYS A 241 -14.63 9.53 6.96
N SER A 242 -14.34 8.92 5.81
CA SER A 242 -13.24 9.27 4.89
C SER A 242 -11.93 9.60 5.62
N PRO A 243 -11.25 8.62 6.26
CA PRO A 243 -10.08 8.87 7.11
C PRO A 243 -8.90 9.53 6.36
N TRP A 244 -8.89 9.48 5.02
CA TRP A 244 -7.95 10.22 4.16
C TRP A 244 -8.28 11.71 3.99
N LYS A 245 -9.26 12.24 4.73
CA LYS A 245 -9.61 13.67 4.79
C LYS A 245 -9.55 14.14 6.24
N ARG A 246 -8.94 15.30 6.48
CA ARG A 246 -8.94 15.95 7.80
C ARG A 246 -9.16 17.45 7.67
N SER A 247 -9.81 18.04 8.68
CA SER A 247 -9.96 19.50 8.79
C SER A 247 -8.76 20.06 9.54
N TYR A 248 -8.08 21.05 8.96
CA TYR A 248 -6.97 21.77 9.58
C TYR A 248 -7.47 23.11 10.12
N THR A 249 -7.20 23.39 11.40
CA THR A 249 -7.67 24.59 12.12
C THR A 249 -6.56 25.60 12.43
N GLY A 250 -5.34 25.42 11.90
CA GLY A 250 -4.25 26.38 12.07
C GLY A 250 -4.36 27.62 11.15
N SER A 251 -3.30 28.43 11.09
CA SER A 251 -3.22 29.60 10.20
C SER A 251 -3.33 29.17 8.73
N GLY A 252 -4.41 29.56 8.06
CA GLY A 252 -4.77 29.06 6.72
C GLY A 252 -5.66 27.82 6.72
N GLY A 253 -6.57 27.73 7.70
CA GLY A 253 -7.48 26.60 7.90
C GLY A 253 -8.23 26.16 6.63
N GLY A 254 -8.41 24.85 6.50
CA GLY A 254 -9.00 24.23 5.31
C GLY A 254 -8.99 22.70 5.39
N ILE A 255 -9.51 22.04 4.35
CA ILE A 255 -9.54 20.57 4.30
C ILE A 255 -8.24 20.06 3.66
N GLN A 256 -7.57 19.13 4.34
CA GLN A 256 -6.44 18.39 3.81
C GLN A 256 -6.87 16.99 3.39
N LYS A 257 -6.33 16.49 2.27
CA LYS A 257 -6.45 15.09 1.82
C LYS A 257 -5.09 14.42 1.87
N TRP A 258 -5.07 13.13 2.19
CA TRP A 258 -3.86 12.30 2.09
C TRP A 258 -3.59 11.95 0.63
N LYS A 259 -2.45 12.38 0.08
CA LYS A 259 -2.03 12.10 -1.29
C LYS A 259 -0.53 11.84 -1.37
N GLY A 260 -0.16 10.65 -1.85
CA GLY A 260 1.24 10.29 -2.10
C GLY A 260 2.11 10.32 -0.84
N GLY A 261 1.58 9.82 0.28
CA GLY A 261 2.30 9.78 1.56
C GLY A 261 2.27 11.08 2.37
N GLU A 262 1.52 12.09 1.95
CA GLU A 262 1.51 13.39 2.63
C GLU A 262 0.11 14.00 2.72
N TRP A 263 -0.12 14.82 3.75
CA TRP A 263 -1.31 15.66 3.87
C TRP A 263 -1.17 16.91 3.00
N ARG A 264 -2.05 17.06 2.00
CA ARG A 264 -2.07 18.24 1.11
C ARG A 264 -3.36 19.02 1.25
N LEU A 265 -3.24 20.35 1.32
CA LEU A 265 -4.39 21.26 1.34
C LEU A 265 -5.11 21.21 -0.01
N ILE A 266 -6.44 21.18 0.03
CA ILE A 266 -7.27 21.10 -1.16
C ILE A 266 -7.83 22.48 -1.47
N PRO A 267 -7.73 22.96 -2.73
CA PRO A 267 -8.42 24.17 -3.17
C PRO A 267 -9.94 24.05 -2.97
N GLN A 268 -10.61 25.17 -2.67
CA GLN A 268 -12.05 25.19 -2.43
C GLN A 268 -12.90 24.66 -3.61
N ALA A 269 -12.39 24.75 -4.85
CA ALA A 269 -13.03 24.20 -6.05
C ALA A 269 -13.04 22.66 -6.10
N GLU A 270 -12.09 22.00 -5.44
CA GLU A 270 -11.94 20.53 -5.44
C GLU A 270 -12.48 19.87 -4.16
N LEU A 271 -13.05 20.65 -3.24
CA LEU A 271 -13.57 20.17 -1.97
C LEU A 271 -14.66 19.09 -2.16
N HIS A 272 -15.50 19.28 -3.18
CA HIS A 272 -16.59 18.36 -3.55
C HIS A 272 -16.22 17.40 -4.68
N ALA A 273 -15.03 17.53 -5.27
CA ALA A 273 -14.57 16.59 -6.28
C ALA A 273 -14.27 15.24 -5.60
N LEU A 274 -14.93 14.19 -6.09
CA LEU A 274 -14.62 12.82 -5.72
C LEU A 274 -13.21 12.52 -6.21
N ASP A 275 -12.29 12.25 -5.30
CA ASP A 275 -10.95 11.84 -5.65
C ASP A 275 -10.92 10.37 -6.07
N MET A 276 -9.80 9.90 -6.64
CA MET A 276 -9.66 8.49 -7.03
C MET A 276 -9.99 7.55 -5.85
N ILE A 277 -9.54 7.88 -4.64
CA ILE A 277 -9.80 7.15 -3.40
C ILE A 277 -11.29 7.16 -3.04
N ASP A 278 -11.97 8.30 -3.19
CA ASP A 278 -13.42 8.41 -2.96
C ASP A 278 -14.20 7.60 -4.00
N VAL A 279 -13.78 7.64 -5.27
CA VAL A 279 -14.34 6.85 -6.37
C VAL A 279 -14.11 5.36 -6.15
N GLN A 280 -12.93 4.94 -5.67
CA GLN A 280 -12.66 3.53 -5.38
C GLN A 280 -13.54 3.01 -4.26
N ALA A 281 -13.62 3.75 -3.15
CA ALA A 281 -14.47 3.38 -2.04
C ALA A 281 -15.96 3.35 -2.47
N PHE A 282 -16.40 4.32 -3.28
CA PHE A 282 -17.80 4.44 -3.72
C PHE A 282 -18.19 3.35 -4.72
N LYS A 283 -17.33 3.07 -5.72
CA LYS A 283 -17.52 1.94 -6.65
C LYS A 283 -17.63 0.62 -5.88
N ARG A 284 -16.83 0.43 -4.84
CA ARG A 284 -16.87 -0.78 -4.02
C ARG A 284 -18.21 -0.98 -3.31
N ALA A 285 -18.73 0.07 -2.67
CA ALA A 285 -20.05 -0.02 -2.03
C ALA A 285 -21.18 -0.32 -3.02
N LEU A 286 -21.08 0.18 -4.26
CA LEU A 286 -22.01 -0.11 -5.34
C LEU A 286 -21.93 -1.56 -5.85
N THR A 287 -20.72 -2.08 -6.09
CA THR A 287 -20.50 -3.47 -6.55
C THR A 287 -21.00 -4.47 -5.51
N VAL A 288 -20.68 -4.27 -4.22
CA VAL A 288 -21.19 -5.10 -3.12
C VAL A 288 -22.73 -5.13 -3.10
N ARG A 289 -23.38 -3.97 -3.26
CA ARG A 289 -24.85 -3.89 -3.28
C ARG A 289 -25.46 -4.63 -4.47
N ASN A 290 -24.84 -4.54 -5.65
CA ASN A 290 -25.33 -5.17 -6.86
C ASN A 290 -25.12 -6.70 -6.82
N ASP A 291 -23.98 -7.16 -6.33
CA ASP A 291 -23.68 -8.60 -6.18
C ASP A 291 -24.56 -9.28 -5.13
N LEU A 292 -24.96 -8.56 -4.07
CA LEU A 292 -25.94 -9.05 -3.09
C LEU A 292 -27.35 -9.10 -3.66
N ASN A 293 -27.74 -8.16 -4.53
CA ASN A 293 -29.06 -8.14 -5.16
C ASN A 293 -29.23 -9.19 -6.28
N VAL A 294 -28.14 -9.61 -6.94
CA VAL A 294 -28.17 -10.70 -7.92
C VAL A 294 -28.34 -12.07 -7.25
N LYS A 295 -27.98 -12.21 -5.96
CA LYS A 295 -28.10 -13.46 -5.19
C LYS A 295 -29.40 -13.60 -4.38
N ILE A 296 -30.27 -12.58 -4.37
CA ILE A 296 -31.60 -12.61 -3.70
C ILE A 296 -32.74 -12.74 -4.73
N LYS A 297 -32.43 -13.15 -5.97
CA LYS A 297 -33.41 -13.56 -6.98
C LYS A 297 -33.15 -14.98 -7.44
#